data_AF-A0A3D3KQU7-F1
#
_entry.id   AF-A0A3D3KQU7-F1
#
_cell.length_a   1.000
_cell.length_b   1.000
_cell.length_c   1.000
_cell.angle_alpha   90.00
_cell.angle_beta   90.00
_cell.angle_gamma   90.00
#
_symmetry.space_group_name_H-M   'P 1'
#
loop_
_entity.id
_entity.type
_entity.pdbx_description
1 polymer ?
#
loop_
_entity_poly.entity_id
_entity_poly.type
_entity_poly.pdbx_seq_one_letter_code
_entity_poly.pdbx_strand_id
1 'polypeptide(L)'
;MGQIAADGPASAEGTRQKIQTIALRLFAEQGYESTSMRQISEELGVTKAALYYHFAGKEDIVRALIEGMLTQITGLTEWARAQEPGPDLRREVIARWAAIMHGQGLRMFRFLGSNYRLVRDIRGEAGQPGGMAAAVSELFTILTPA
;
A
#
# COMPACT_ATOMS: atom_id res chain seq x y z
N MET A 1 14.79 -4.78 -41.80
CA MET A 1 15.85 -4.78 -40.79
C MET A 1 15.21 -4.39 -39.47
N GLY A 2 15.27 -5.30 -38.50
CA GLY A 2 14.50 -5.22 -37.27
C GLY A 2 14.96 -4.13 -36.33
N GLN A 3 13.99 -3.54 -35.63
CA GLN A 3 14.24 -2.71 -34.47
C GLN A 3 13.55 -3.41 -33.29
N ILE A 4 14.37 -4.13 -32.53
CA ILE A 4 14.01 -4.74 -31.26
C ILE A 4 14.97 -4.14 -30.22
N ALA A 5 14.44 -3.89 -29.03
CA ALA A 5 15.12 -3.61 -27.76
C ALA A 5 15.33 -2.14 -27.38
N ALA A 6 14.37 -1.63 -26.61
CA ALA A 6 14.65 -0.87 -25.39
C ALA A 6 13.50 -1.01 -24.36
N ASP A 7 13.01 -2.23 -24.11
CA ASP A 7 12.29 -2.55 -22.87
C ASP A 7 13.12 -3.63 -22.15
N GLY A 8 14.11 -3.16 -21.39
CA GLY A 8 14.80 -4.01 -20.41
C GLY A 8 13.81 -4.45 -19.33
N PRO A 9 14.07 -5.55 -18.60
CA PRO A 9 13.15 -6.01 -17.57
C PRO A 9 12.98 -4.87 -16.55
N ALA A 10 11.76 -4.34 -16.46
CA ALA A 10 11.35 -3.61 -15.27
C ALA A 10 11.81 -4.46 -14.08
N SER A 11 12.60 -3.88 -13.19
CA SER A 11 13.12 -4.60 -12.02
C SER A 11 11.99 -5.42 -11.39
N ALA A 12 12.29 -6.61 -10.87
CA ALA A 12 11.27 -7.46 -10.24
C ALA A 12 10.44 -6.69 -9.20
N GLU A 13 11.05 -5.70 -8.56
CA GLU A 13 10.44 -4.73 -7.66
C GLU A 13 9.47 -3.76 -8.34
N GLY A 14 9.81 -3.21 -9.50
CA GLY A 14 8.91 -2.38 -10.30
C GLY A 14 7.70 -3.15 -10.84
N THR A 15 7.87 -4.43 -11.19
CA THR A 15 6.75 -5.30 -11.60
C THR A 15 5.83 -5.62 -10.41
N ARG A 16 6.39 -5.93 -9.24
CA ARG A 16 5.63 -6.14 -8.00
C ARG A 16 4.77 -4.93 -7.63
N GLN A 17 5.32 -3.72 -7.73
CA GLN A 17 4.59 -2.47 -7.47
C GLN A 17 3.46 -2.23 -8.49
N LYS A 18 3.71 -2.47 -9.79
CA LYS A 18 2.65 -2.37 -10.82
C LYS A 18 1.49 -3.33 -10.52
N ILE A 19 1.78 -4.56 -10.11
CA ILE A 19 0.75 -5.53 -9.71
C ILE A 19 -0.10 -4.98 -8.55
N GLN A 20 0.53 -4.49 -7.50
CA GLN A 20 -0.15 -3.92 -6.34
C GLN A 20 -1.06 -2.74 -6.73
N THR A 21 -0.57 -1.82 -7.57
CA THR A 21 -1.34 -0.66 -8.04
C THR A 21 -2.58 -1.06 -8.83
N ILE A 22 -2.44 -1.98 -9.78
CA ILE A 22 -3.56 -2.45 -10.61
C ILE A 22 -4.56 -3.24 -9.77
N ALA A 23 -4.08 -4.15 -8.91
CA ALA A 23 -4.94 -4.93 -8.04
C ALA A 23 -5.74 -4.05 -7.08
N LEU A 24 -5.09 -3.07 -6.42
CA LEU A 24 -5.78 -2.13 -5.53
C LEU A 24 -6.85 -1.32 -6.28
N ARG A 25 -6.57 -0.87 -7.50
CA ARG A 25 -7.54 -0.17 -8.34
C ARG A 25 -8.77 -1.05 -8.60
N LEU A 26 -8.56 -2.28 -9.07
CA LEU A 26 -9.64 -3.23 -9.34
C LEU A 26 -10.43 -3.57 -8.07
N PHE A 27 -9.76 -3.87 -6.95
CA PHE A 27 -10.43 -4.13 -5.67
C PHE A 27 -11.32 -2.96 -5.24
N ALA A 28 -10.88 -1.73 -5.51
CA ALA A 28 -11.62 -0.53 -5.13
C ALA A 28 -12.76 -0.19 -6.11
N GLU A 29 -12.67 -0.57 -7.38
CA GLU A 29 -13.68 -0.29 -8.40
C GLU A 29 -14.79 -1.34 -8.47
N GLN A 30 -14.44 -2.63 -8.43
CA GLN A 30 -15.38 -3.74 -8.59
C GLN A 30 -15.55 -4.61 -7.33
N GLY A 31 -14.75 -4.38 -6.30
CA GLY A 31 -14.75 -5.15 -5.05
C GLY A 31 -13.71 -6.27 -5.01
N TYR A 32 -13.27 -6.61 -3.80
CA TYR A 32 -12.27 -7.65 -3.56
C TYR A 32 -12.71 -9.02 -4.07
N GLU A 33 -13.93 -9.45 -3.73
CA GLU A 33 -14.45 -10.77 -4.09
C GLU A 33 -14.65 -10.93 -5.59
N SER A 34 -15.17 -9.90 -6.26
CA SER A 34 -15.42 -9.87 -7.71
C SER A 34 -14.16 -9.74 -8.57
N THR A 35 -13.00 -9.52 -7.95
CA THR A 35 -11.72 -9.46 -8.65
C THR A 35 -11.04 -10.83 -8.64
N SER A 36 -10.44 -11.22 -9.76
CA SER A 36 -9.69 -12.48 -9.89
C SER A 36 -8.23 -12.23 -10.30
N MET A 37 -7.34 -13.18 -9.98
CA MET A 37 -5.94 -13.17 -10.44
C MET A 37 -5.85 -13.10 -11.97
N ARG A 38 -6.79 -13.73 -12.67
CA ARG A 38 -6.86 -13.67 -14.14
C ARG A 38 -7.07 -12.24 -14.64
N GLN A 39 -8.08 -11.53 -14.11
CA GLN A 39 -8.36 -10.15 -14.52
C GLN A 39 -7.16 -9.23 -14.22
N ILE A 40 -6.50 -9.41 -13.07
CA ILE A 40 -5.29 -8.65 -12.73
C ILE A 40 -4.19 -8.89 -13.77
N SER A 41 -3.94 -10.15 -14.16
CA SER A 41 -2.92 -10.46 -15.18
C SER A 41 -3.27 -9.92 -16.57
N GLU A 42 -4.56 -9.96 -16.95
CA GLU A 42 -5.05 -9.44 -18.23
C GLU A 42 -4.88 -7.93 -18.30
N GLU A 43 -5.25 -7.20 -17.25
CA GLU A 43 -5.10 -5.75 -17.15
C GLU A 43 -3.63 -5.29 -17.16
N LEU A 44 -2.73 -6.11 -16.61
CA LEU A 44 -1.29 -5.87 -16.63
C LEU A 44 -0.62 -6.22 -17.96
N GLY A 45 -1.29 -6.96 -18.85
CA GLY A 45 -0.68 -7.49 -20.06
C GLY A 45 0.41 -8.55 -19.79
N VAL A 46 0.32 -9.28 -18.66
CA VAL A 46 1.29 -10.32 -18.29
C VAL A 46 0.63 -11.70 -18.23
N THR A 47 1.44 -12.76 -18.28
CA THR A 47 0.91 -14.11 -18.12
C THR A 47 0.48 -14.37 -16.68
N LYS A 48 -0.47 -15.31 -16.47
CA LYS A 48 -0.81 -15.79 -15.13
C LYS A 48 0.42 -16.30 -14.38
N ALA A 49 1.29 -17.04 -15.06
CA ALA A 49 2.51 -17.57 -14.45
C ALA A 49 3.43 -16.44 -13.93
N ALA A 50 3.58 -15.35 -14.68
CA ALA A 50 4.34 -14.19 -14.23
C ALA A 50 3.70 -13.48 -13.02
N LEU A 51 2.37 -13.38 -12.98
CA LEU A 51 1.68 -12.85 -11.79
C LEU A 51 1.87 -13.75 -10.56
N TYR A 52 1.69 -15.06 -10.74
CA TYR A 52 1.83 -16.05 -9.66
C TYR A 52 3.27 -16.18 -9.14
N TYR A 53 4.27 -15.84 -9.96
CA TYR A 53 5.66 -15.74 -9.51
C TYR A 53 5.84 -14.66 -8.43
N HIS A 54 5.07 -13.57 -8.48
CA HIS A 54 5.15 -12.49 -7.50
C HIS A 54 4.18 -12.65 -6.34
N PHE A 55 3.00 -13.21 -6.58
CA PHE A 55 1.95 -13.34 -5.58
C PHE A 55 1.18 -14.64 -5.70
N ALA A 56 1.09 -15.38 -4.59
CA ALA A 56 0.36 -16.66 -4.56
C ALA A 56 -1.17 -16.49 -4.75
N GLY A 57 -1.70 -15.30 -4.45
CA GLY A 57 -3.12 -14.99 -4.57
C GLY A 57 -3.45 -13.56 -4.16
N LYS A 58 -4.75 -13.24 -4.15
CA LYS A 58 -5.23 -11.89 -3.79
C LYS A 58 -4.88 -11.50 -2.36
N GLU A 59 -4.91 -12.45 -1.43
CA GLU A 59 -4.58 -12.22 -0.02
C GLU A 59 -3.12 -11.80 0.15
N ASP A 60 -2.21 -12.42 -0.60
CA ASP A 60 -0.78 -12.07 -0.60
C ASP A 60 -0.55 -10.67 -1.17
N ILE A 61 -1.29 -10.29 -2.22
CA ILE A 61 -1.30 -8.91 -2.73
C ILE A 61 -1.79 -7.93 -1.66
N VAL A 62 -2.89 -8.25 -0.98
CA VAL A 62 -3.45 -7.40 0.08
C VAL A 62 -2.49 -7.29 1.26
N ARG A 63 -1.82 -8.37 1.65
CA ARG A 63 -0.79 -8.35 2.70
C ARG A 63 0.34 -7.39 2.35
N ALA A 64 0.91 -7.51 1.14
CA ALA A 64 1.99 -6.63 0.70
C ALA A 64 1.56 -5.17 0.57
N LEU A 65 0.31 -4.93 0.15
CA LEU A 65 -0.30 -3.59 0.11
C LEU A 65 -0.43 -2.97 1.51
N ILE A 66 -0.86 -3.75 2.50
CA ILE A 66 -0.98 -3.33 3.89
C ILE A 66 0.42 -3.03 4.47
N GLU A 67 1.38 -3.92 4.23
CA GLU A 67 2.77 -3.75 4.66
C GLU A 67 3.38 -2.48 4.09
N GLY A 68 3.24 -2.22 2.78
CA GLY A 68 3.76 -1.02 2.15
C GLY A 68 3.19 0.26 2.76
N MET A 69 1.88 0.31 3.01
CA MET A 69 1.25 1.45 3.67
C MET A 69 1.74 1.61 5.11
N LEU A 70 1.86 0.52 5.87
CA LEU A 70 2.41 0.56 7.23
C LEU A 70 3.83 1.12 7.24
N THR A 71 4.71 0.64 6.36
CA THR A 71 6.09 1.12 6.24
C THR A 71 6.15 2.63 5.97
N GLN A 72 5.28 3.15 5.10
CA GLN A 72 5.24 4.60 4.84
C GLN A 72 4.82 5.41 6.07
N ILE A 73 3.83 4.92 6.81
CA ILE A 73 3.30 5.61 8.00
C ILE A 73 4.29 5.53 9.16
N THR A 74 4.84 4.35 9.44
CA THR A 74 5.85 4.18 10.50
C THR A 74 7.10 4.99 10.18
N GLY A 75 7.55 4.99 8.93
CA GLY A 75 8.69 5.80 8.50
C GLY A 75 8.45 7.30 8.67
N LEU A 76 7.23 7.80 8.43
CA LEU A 76 6.88 9.19 8.72
C LEU A 76 6.96 9.49 10.22
N THR A 77 6.42 8.61 11.05
CA THR A 77 6.43 8.77 12.52
C THR A 77 7.87 8.74 13.07
N GLU A 78 8.69 7.79 12.62
CA GLU A 78 10.11 7.68 13.00
C GLU A 78 10.89 8.92 12.57
N TRP A 79 10.69 9.38 11.33
CA TRP A 79 11.32 10.61 10.84
C TRP A 79 10.93 11.82 11.71
N ALA A 80 9.64 11.96 12.02
CA ALA A 80 9.12 13.10 12.79
C ALA A 80 9.67 13.11 14.23
N ARG A 81 9.84 11.94 14.85
CA ARG A 81 10.44 11.79 16.19
C ARG A 81 11.90 12.25 16.26
N ALA A 82 12.62 12.19 15.14
CA ALA A 82 14.01 12.62 15.05
C ALA A 82 14.15 14.15 14.83
N GLN A 83 13.06 14.90 14.71
CA GLN A 83 13.08 16.34 14.48
C GLN A 83 12.79 17.14 15.76
N GLU A 84 13.22 18.40 15.78
CA GLU A 84 12.86 19.33 16.85
C GLU A 84 11.36 19.68 16.81
N PRO A 85 10.63 19.58 17.94
CA PRO A 85 9.22 19.93 17.98
C PRO A 85 8.98 21.41 17.66
N GLY A 86 8.07 21.69 16.73
CA GLY A 86 7.75 23.06 16.36
C GLY A 86 6.63 23.16 15.31
N PRO A 87 6.16 24.39 15.02
CA PRO A 87 5.16 24.62 13.99
C PRO A 87 5.61 24.15 12.59
N ASP A 88 6.90 24.23 12.31
CA ASP A 88 7.48 23.82 11.02
C ASP A 88 7.42 22.30 10.85
N LEU A 89 7.79 21.56 11.90
CA LEU A 89 7.64 20.09 11.93
C LEU A 89 6.18 19.68 11.71
N ARG A 90 5.23 20.32 12.40
CA ARG A 90 3.80 19.99 12.23
C ARG A 90 3.33 20.21 10.79
N ARG A 91 3.73 21.32 10.15
CA ARG A 91 3.38 21.59 8.75
C ARG A 91 3.95 20.51 7.82
N GLU A 92 5.21 20.11 8.03
CA GLU A 92 5.85 19.09 7.22
C GLU A 92 5.23 17.70 7.44
N VAL A 93 4.90 17.33 8.70
CA VAL A 93 4.18 16.09 9.01
C VAL A 93 2.82 16.06 8.31
N ILE A 94 2.06 17.16 8.35
CA ILE A 94 0.77 17.26 7.64
C ILE A 94 0.97 17.10 6.13
N ALA A 95 1.98 17.77 5.55
CA ALA A 95 2.25 17.70 4.12
C ALA A 95 2.63 16.28 3.66
N ARG A 96 3.51 15.60 4.39
CA ARG A 96 3.91 14.21 4.10
C ARG A 96 2.78 13.22 4.34
N TRP A 97 2.00 13.41 5.41
CA TRP A 97 0.81 12.61 5.67
C TRP A 97 -0.21 12.76 4.54
N ALA A 98 -0.46 13.99 4.09
CA ALA A 98 -1.32 14.25 2.94
C ALA A 98 -0.77 13.57 1.67
N ALA A 99 0.53 13.62 1.42
CA ALA A 99 1.14 12.94 0.28
C ALA A 99 0.95 11.40 0.33
N ILE A 100 1.08 10.79 1.51
CA ILE A 100 0.81 9.34 1.72
C ILE A 100 -0.67 9.04 1.47
N MET A 101 -1.57 9.87 2.00
CA MET A 101 -3.00 9.64 1.92
C MET A 101 -3.60 9.96 0.55
N HIS A 102 -3.01 10.81 -0.27
CA HIS A 102 -3.54 11.16 -1.58
C HIS A 102 -3.46 9.99 -2.60
N GLY A 103 -4.35 9.98 -3.59
CA GLY A 103 -4.32 9.04 -4.71
C GLY A 103 -4.50 7.57 -4.30
N GLN A 104 -3.40 6.80 -4.29
CA GLN A 104 -3.41 5.39 -3.88
C GLN A 104 -3.73 5.22 -2.38
N GLY A 105 -3.31 6.16 -1.52
CA GLY A 105 -3.62 6.12 -0.08
C GLY A 105 -5.11 6.15 0.21
N LEU A 106 -5.88 7.01 -0.46
CA LEU A 106 -7.35 7.05 -0.33
C LEU A 106 -8.01 5.78 -0.86
N ARG A 107 -7.49 5.18 -1.94
CA ARG A 107 -7.97 3.86 -2.41
C ARG A 107 -7.71 2.79 -1.37
N MET A 108 -6.53 2.79 -0.76
CA MET A 108 -6.19 1.88 0.33
C MET A 108 -7.12 2.08 1.53
N PHE A 109 -7.29 3.32 2.00
CA PHE A 109 -8.16 3.65 3.13
C PHE A 109 -9.60 3.16 2.90
N ARG A 110 -10.15 3.43 1.71
CA ARG A 110 -11.47 2.93 1.31
C ARG A 110 -11.52 1.41 1.30
N PHE A 111 -10.51 0.75 0.72
CA PHE A 111 -10.42 -0.70 0.68
C PHE A 111 -10.42 -1.30 2.09
N LEU A 112 -9.61 -0.77 3.01
CA LEU A 112 -9.54 -1.26 4.39
C LEU A 112 -10.88 -1.08 5.14
N GLY A 113 -11.54 0.07 4.97
CA GLY A 113 -12.84 0.34 5.59
C GLY A 113 -13.93 -0.61 5.09
N SER A 114 -13.98 -0.88 3.78
CA SER A 114 -14.97 -1.79 3.18
C SER A 114 -14.67 -3.28 3.42
N ASN A 115 -13.44 -3.63 3.79
CA ASN A 115 -12.99 -5.02 3.95
C ASN A 115 -12.39 -5.29 5.35
N TYR A 116 -12.93 -4.66 6.39
CA TYR A 116 -12.34 -4.70 7.74
C TYR A 116 -12.16 -6.13 8.31
N ARG A 117 -13.04 -7.08 7.95
CA ARG A 117 -12.93 -8.49 8.39
C ARG A 117 -11.73 -9.18 7.74
N LEU A 118 -11.65 -9.16 6.41
CA LEU A 118 -10.51 -9.68 5.65
C LEU A 118 -9.19 -9.12 6.16
N VAL A 119 -9.13 -7.79 6.34
CA VAL A 119 -7.92 -7.12 6.83
C VAL A 119 -7.55 -7.57 8.23
N ARG A 120 -8.54 -7.68 9.13
CA ARG A 120 -8.31 -8.17 10.49
C ARG A 120 -7.82 -9.60 10.48
N ASP A 121 -8.38 -10.46 9.63
CA ASP A 121 -8.03 -11.88 9.57
C ASP A 121 -6.58 -12.03 9.02
N ILE A 122 -6.24 -11.34 7.92
CA ILE A 122 -4.86 -11.27 7.39
C ILE A 122 -3.85 -10.75 8.43
N ARG A 123 -4.24 -9.73 9.22
CA ARG A 123 -3.38 -9.17 10.28
C ARG A 123 -3.30 -10.03 11.52
N GLY A 124 -4.37 -10.74 11.87
CA GLY A 124 -4.43 -11.67 13.00
C GLY A 124 -3.46 -12.83 12.80
N GLU A 125 -3.36 -13.33 11.57
CA GLU A 125 -2.34 -14.31 11.17
C GLU A 125 -0.91 -13.76 11.24
N ALA A 126 -0.73 -12.46 11.01
CA ALA A 126 0.58 -11.79 11.02
C ALA A 126 1.06 -11.37 12.43
N GLY A 127 0.24 -11.57 13.48
CA GLY A 127 0.65 -11.35 14.87
C GLY A 127 0.99 -9.90 15.28
N GLN A 128 0.59 -8.88 14.49
CA GLN A 128 0.88 -7.47 14.80
C GLN A 128 -0.35 -6.72 15.35
N PRO A 129 -0.56 -6.69 16.69
CA PRO A 129 -1.49 -5.74 17.28
C PRO A 129 -0.96 -4.31 17.09
N GLY A 130 -1.84 -3.40 16.67
CA GLY A 130 -1.60 -1.96 16.80
C GLY A 130 -0.92 -1.23 15.63
N GLY A 131 -0.27 -1.87 14.66
CA GLY A 131 0.63 -1.19 13.69
C GLY A 131 0.09 0.12 13.08
N MET A 132 -1.08 0.08 12.42
CA MET A 132 -1.68 1.29 11.80
C MET A 132 -2.26 2.26 12.84
N ALA A 133 -3.03 1.74 13.79
CA ALA A 133 -3.75 2.57 14.75
C ALA A 133 -2.79 3.27 15.73
N ALA A 134 -1.74 2.59 16.16
CA ALA A 134 -0.67 3.14 16.98
C ALA A 134 0.11 4.20 16.20
N ALA A 135 0.58 3.90 14.99
CA ALA A 135 1.35 4.86 14.21
C ALA A 135 0.53 6.13 13.87
N VAL A 136 -0.77 5.98 13.57
CA VAL A 136 -1.68 7.10 13.38
C VAL A 136 -1.93 7.87 14.68
N SER A 137 -2.14 7.17 15.80
CA SER A 137 -2.30 7.80 17.12
C SER A 137 -1.06 8.61 17.50
N GLU A 138 0.14 8.12 17.19
CA GLU A 138 1.38 8.85 17.43
C GLU A 138 1.49 10.11 16.59
N LEU A 139 1.11 10.05 15.31
CA LEU A 139 1.04 11.24 14.47
C LEU A 139 0.07 12.27 15.05
N PHE A 140 -1.08 11.84 15.57
CA PHE A 140 -2.00 12.75 16.26
C PHE A 140 -1.36 13.40 17.49
N THR A 141 -0.59 12.67 18.29
CA THR A 141 0.16 13.26 19.42
C THR A 141 1.18 14.30 18.95
N ILE A 142 1.87 14.09 17.83
CA ILE A 142 2.81 15.07 17.27
C ILE A 142 2.08 16.33 16.77
N LEU A 143 0.87 16.16 16.24
CA LEU A 143 0.08 17.26 15.65
C LEU A 143 -0.72 18.06 16.68
N THR A 144 -1.04 17.48 17.85
CA THR A 144 -1.87 18.10 18.88
C THR A 144 -0.99 18.49 20.07
N PRO A 145 -0.71 19.77 20.31
CA PRO A 145 0.03 20.17 21.52
C PRO A 145 -0.79 19.85 22.77
N ALA A 146 -0.10 19.50 23.86
CA ALA A 146 -0.66 19.41 25.20
C ALA A 146 -1.14 20.79 25.71
#